data_AF-A0A089KE61-F1
#
_entry.id   AF-A0A089KE61-F1
#
_cell.length_a   1.000
_cell.length_b   1.000
_cell.length_c   1.000
_cell.angle_alpha   90.00
_cell.angle_beta   90.00
_cell.angle_gamma   90.00
#
_symmetry.space_group_name_H-M   'P 1'
#
loop_
_entity.id
_entity.type
_entity.pdbx_description
1 polymer ?
#
loop_
_entity_poly.entity_id
_entity_poly.type
_entity_poly.pdbx_seq_one_letter_code
_entity_poly.pdbx_strand_id
1 'polypeptide(L)'
;MMETTVCPWCHTEIVWDEEFGPEETCPHCNNELSGYRTITVGVDDLEDEEPEAAEEADDEEISNDSLWDDDDKEGVVPIYNTLSQFGEEYDLQQYEQSVAAVLAAQLEAPECPQCHELLVLAGSQPVAQFEPAASEALDRPMLKAPFSLNLYVCPSCFHVQQSLAQEDRISFVRNLSTGK
;
A
#
# COMPACT_ATOMS: atom_id res chain seq x y z
N MET A 1 18.90 25.64 -31.95
CA MET A 1 18.27 24.36 -31.54
C MET A 1 17.45 24.72 -30.32
N MET A 2 16.12 24.53 -30.34
CA MET A 2 15.32 24.71 -29.13
C MET A 2 15.73 23.58 -28.19
N GLU A 3 16.43 23.90 -27.11
CA GLU A 3 16.79 22.93 -26.09
C GLU A 3 15.51 22.52 -25.37
N THR A 4 14.98 21.37 -25.75
CA THR A 4 13.79 20.78 -25.14
C THR A 4 14.09 20.46 -23.68
N THR A 5 13.62 21.30 -22.77
CA THR A 5 13.78 21.08 -21.33
C THR A 5 12.66 20.19 -20.85
N VAL A 6 12.97 19.05 -20.24
CA VAL A 6 11.96 18.15 -19.67
C VAL A 6 11.99 18.30 -18.15
N CYS A 7 10.83 18.48 -17.53
CA CYS A 7 10.72 18.56 -16.08
C CYS A 7 11.10 17.21 -15.43
N PRO A 8 12.04 17.16 -14.47
CA PRO A 8 12.41 15.92 -13.79
C PRO A 8 11.33 15.39 -12.83
N TRP A 9 10.30 16.18 -12.53
CA TRP A 9 9.25 15.81 -11.56
C TRP A 9 8.00 15.23 -12.25
N CYS A 10 7.49 15.94 -13.25
CA CYS A 10 6.28 15.53 -13.99
C CYS A 10 6.58 14.92 -15.37
N HIS A 11 7.86 14.84 -15.75
CA HIS A 11 8.31 14.31 -17.04
C HIS A 11 7.65 14.97 -18.27
N THR A 12 7.14 16.19 -18.09
CA THR A 12 6.50 16.97 -19.14
C THR A 12 7.52 17.87 -19.81
N GLU A 13 7.45 17.95 -21.14
CA GLU A 13 8.23 18.89 -21.94
C GLU A 13 7.81 20.32 -21.62
N ILE A 14 8.77 21.13 -21.18
CA ILE A 14 8.57 22.54 -20.85
C ILE A 14 8.83 23.34 -22.12
N VAL A 15 7.79 24.05 -22.57
CA VAL A 15 7.88 25.04 -23.63
C VAL A 15 8.02 26.41 -22.97
N TRP A 16 9.19 27.02 -23.09
CA TRP A 16 9.48 28.34 -22.54
C TRP A 16 8.85 29.45 -23.38
N ASP A 17 8.33 30.47 -22.70
CA ASP A 17 7.84 31.69 -23.36
C ASP A 17 9.03 32.52 -23.86
N GLU A 18 8.94 33.05 -25.08
CA GLU A 18 10.00 33.86 -25.71
C GLU A 18 10.24 35.21 -25.01
N GLU A 19 9.27 35.73 -24.22
CA GLU A 19 9.38 37.01 -23.53
C GLU A 19 10.01 36.89 -22.12
N PHE A 20 9.82 35.74 -21.44
CA PHE A 20 10.28 35.53 -20.06
C PHE A 20 11.52 34.63 -19.94
N GLY A 21 11.76 33.75 -20.93
CA GLY A 21 12.91 32.84 -20.91
C GLY A 21 12.74 31.66 -19.94
N PRO A 22 13.80 30.87 -19.69
CA PRO A 22 13.74 29.74 -18.76
C PRO A 22 13.59 30.23 -17.31
N GLU A 23 12.50 29.85 -16.67
CA GLU A 23 12.24 30.13 -15.25
C GLU A 23 12.77 29.01 -14.36
N GLU A 24 13.04 29.31 -13.09
CA GLU A 24 13.56 28.34 -12.10
C GLU A 24 12.51 27.31 -11.65
N THR A 25 11.24 27.51 -12.01
CA THR A 25 10.10 26.70 -11.57
C THR A 25 9.35 26.13 -12.77
N CYS A 26 8.96 24.85 -12.69
CA CYS A 26 8.19 24.21 -13.74
C CYS A 26 6.75 24.77 -13.81
N PRO A 27 6.26 25.27 -14.97
CA PRO A 27 4.89 25.80 -15.08
C PRO A 27 3.79 24.74 -14.99
N HIS A 28 4.13 23.45 -15.13
CA HIS A 28 3.15 22.35 -15.07
C HIS A 28 2.91 21.82 -13.66
N CYS A 29 3.95 21.74 -12.84
CA CYS A 29 3.88 21.13 -11.50
C CYS A 29 4.38 22.04 -10.39
N ASN A 30 4.77 23.28 -10.71
CA ASN A 30 5.20 24.32 -9.79
C ASN A 30 6.35 23.92 -8.84
N ASN A 31 7.23 23.01 -9.30
CA ASN A 31 8.39 22.55 -8.54
C ASN A 31 9.68 23.17 -9.09
N GLU A 32 10.67 23.36 -8.23
CA GLU A 32 11.98 23.93 -8.58
C GLU A 32 12.70 22.99 -9.57
N LEU A 33 13.20 23.54 -10.68
CA LEU A 33 13.92 22.79 -11.73
C LEU A 33 15.39 22.54 -11.37
N SER A 34 15.85 23.01 -10.21
CA SER A 34 17.23 22.89 -9.70
C SER A 34 17.67 21.47 -9.30
N GLY A 35 16.91 20.43 -9.69
CA GLY A 35 17.21 19.04 -9.35
C GLY A 35 16.93 18.70 -7.88
N TYR A 36 17.14 17.43 -7.52
CA TYR A 36 16.96 16.94 -6.14
C TYR A 36 17.72 17.82 -5.15
N ARG A 37 17.07 18.19 -4.03
CA ARG A 37 17.77 18.74 -2.86
C ARG A 37 18.64 17.65 -2.24
N THR A 38 19.81 17.41 -2.80
CA THR A 38 20.83 16.56 -2.17
C THR A 38 21.43 17.32 -1.00
N ILE A 39 21.07 16.91 0.21
CA ILE A 39 21.82 17.28 1.41
C ILE A 39 23.15 16.54 1.35
N THR A 40 24.24 17.29 1.26
CA THR A 40 25.59 16.75 1.44
C THR A 40 25.88 16.79 2.92
N VAL A 41 25.66 15.67 3.61
CA VAL A 41 26.09 15.53 5.01
C VAL A 41 27.60 15.40 5.02
N GLY A 42 28.30 16.39 5.58
CA GLY A 42 29.75 16.37 5.75
C GLY A 42 30.13 15.37 6.85
N VAL A 43 31.30 14.73 6.73
CA VAL A 43 31.82 13.84 7.79
C VAL A 43 32.08 14.64 9.09
N ASP A 44 32.34 15.93 8.99
CA ASP A 44 32.50 16.83 10.15
C ASP A 44 31.19 17.08 10.92
N ASP A 45 30.00 16.78 10.36
CA ASP A 45 28.71 16.84 11.07
C ASP A 45 28.44 15.55 11.90
N LEU A 46 29.32 14.55 11.81
CA LEU A 46 29.23 13.28 12.55
C LEU A 46 30.22 13.19 13.71
N GLU A 47 31.11 14.18 13.86
CA GLU A 47 32.17 14.20 14.86
C GLU A 47 32.04 15.46 15.73
N ASP A 48 31.10 15.45 16.70
CA ASP A 48 31.20 16.14 18.01
C ASP A 48 29.83 16.22 18.73
N GLU A 49 29.24 15.07 19.07
CA GLU A 49 28.34 14.98 20.22
C GLU A 49 28.84 13.84 21.12
N GLU A 50 29.63 14.20 22.14
CA GLU A 50 29.81 13.32 23.30
C GLU A 50 28.41 12.96 23.83
N PRO A 51 28.10 11.68 24.09
CA PRO A 51 26.86 11.34 24.76
C PRO A 51 26.94 11.86 26.19
N GLU A 52 26.42 13.07 26.43
CA GLU A 52 26.07 13.49 27.78
C GLU A 52 25.18 12.41 28.37
N ALA A 53 25.54 11.97 29.57
CA ALA A 53 24.95 10.87 30.28
C ALA A 53 23.43 10.93 30.16
N ALA A 54 22.83 9.84 29.66
CA ALA A 54 21.40 9.64 29.59
C ALA A 54 20.77 9.95 30.96
N GLU A 55 20.27 11.17 31.11
CA GLU A 55 19.25 11.47 32.11
C GLU A 55 18.05 10.62 31.75
N GLU A 56 17.51 9.99 32.78
CA GLU A 56 16.42 9.02 32.73
C GLU A 56 15.34 9.51 31.76
N ALA A 57 15.15 8.76 30.67
CA ALA A 57 14.05 8.96 29.75
C ALA A 57 12.76 8.80 30.56
N ASP A 58 12.17 9.93 30.95
CA ASP A 58 10.77 10.00 31.32
C ASP A 58 10.00 9.48 30.12
N ASP A 59 9.26 8.40 30.33
CA ASP A 59 8.40 7.72 29.38
C ASP A 59 7.14 8.60 29.14
N GLU A 60 7.35 9.91 28.92
CA GLU A 60 6.33 10.78 28.38
C GLU A 60 6.11 10.30 26.94
N GLU A 61 5.04 9.54 26.74
CA GLU A 61 4.46 9.20 25.46
C GLU A 61 4.56 10.43 24.54
N ILE A 62 5.55 10.43 23.63
CA ILE A 62 5.61 11.42 22.55
C ILE A 62 4.44 11.08 21.64
N SER A 63 3.27 11.56 22.04
CA SER A 63 2.07 11.47 21.24
C SER A 63 2.34 12.26 19.96
N ASN A 64 2.29 11.58 18.83
CA ASN A 64 2.48 12.15 17.50
C ASN A 64 1.54 13.33 17.24
N ASP A 65 0.49 13.52 18.06
CA ASP A 65 -0.42 14.68 18.05
C ASP A 65 0.26 16.03 18.36
N SER A 66 1.39 16.03 19.08
CA SER A 66 2.08 17.26 19.51
C SER A 66 3.19 17.71 18.54
N LEU A 67 3.48 16.91 17.50
CA LEU A 67 4.57 17.17 16.54
C LEU A 67 4.13 17.97 15.31
N TRP A 68 2.82 18.19 15.11
CA TRP A 68 2.26 18.86 13.94
C TRP A 68 1.34 20.01 14.37
N ASP A 69 1.60 21.22 13.84
CA ASP A 69 0.74 22.39 14.05
C ASP A 69 -0.69 22.07 13.59
N ASP A 70 -1.71 22.62 14.27
CA ASP A 70 -3.11 22.26 14.04
C ASP A 70 -3.59 22.52 12.59
N ASP A 71 -2.93 23.42 11.85
CA ASP A 71 -3.20 23.69 10.44
C ASP A 71 -2.74 22.54 9.50
N ASP A 72 -1.76 21.72 9.89
CA ASP A 72 -1.26 20.58 9.11
C ASP A 72 -2.07 19.28 9.36
N LYS A 73 -2.97 19.28 10.35
CA LYS A 73 -3.84 18.14 10.68
C LYS A 73 -5.05 17.98 9.73
N GLU A 74 -5.31 18.94 8.84
CA GLU A 74 -6.40 18.84 7.85
C GLU A 74 -6.09 17.87 6.69
N GLY A 75 -4.85 17.41 6.57
CA GLY A 75 -4.40 16.42 5.57
C GLY A 75 -4.35 14.97 6.07
N VAL A 76 -4.97 14.64 7.21
CA VAL A 76 -4.85 13.31 7.83
C VAL A 76 -5.43 12.23 6.92
N VAL A 77 -4.52 11.46 6.33
CA VAL A 77 -4.81 10.24 5.57
C VAL A 77 -5.52 9.25 6.51
N PRO A 78 -6.62 8.60 6.10
CA PRO A 78 -7.30 7.65 6.98
C PRO A 78 -6.35 6.55 7.43
N ILE A 79 -6.10 6.44 8.73
CA ILE A 79 -5.33 5.34 9.30
C ILE A 79 -6.23 4.11 9.25
N TYR A 80 -6.03 3.26 8.25
CA TYR A 80 -6.78 2.01 8.11
C TYR A 80 -6.29 0.91 9.06
N ASN A 81 -5.14 1.11 9.71
CA ASN A 81 -4.63 0.18 10.72
C ASN A 81 -5.43 0.36 12.02
N THR A 82 -6.21 -0.66 12.35
CA THR A 82 -7.03 -0.73 13.57
C THR A 82 -6.40 -1.60 14.66
N LEU A 83 -5.23 -2.18 14.42
CA LEU A 83 -4.57 -3.10 15.33
C LEU A 83 -4.17 -2.44 16.66
N SER A 84 -3.80 -1.15 16.62
CA SER A 84 -3.42 -0.38 17.82
C SER A 84 -4.52 -0.30 18.87
N GLN A 85 -5.80 -0.42 18.46
CA GLN A 85 -6.94 -0.42 19.38
C GLN A 85 -6.94 -1.63 20.32
N PHE A 86 -6.18 -2.68 19.99
CA PHE A 86 -6.09 -3.92 20.77
C PHE A 86 -4.81 -4.01 21.60
N GLY A 87 -3.94 -2.99 21.56
CA GLY A 87 -2.63 -3.03 22.21
C GLY A 87 -2.65 -3.08 23.73
N GLU A 88 -3.73 -2.60 24.37
CA GLU A 88 -3.88 -2.68 25.83
C GLU A 88 -4.28 -4.08 26.32
N GLU A 89 -4.99 -4.85 25.49
CA GLU A 89 -5.58 -6.14 25.87
C GLU A 89 -4.75 -7.34 25.40
N TYR A 90 -3.99 -7.18 24.32
CA TYR A 90 -3.27 -8.28 23.67
C TYR A 90 -1.79 -7.96 23.45
N ASP A 91 -0.95 -8.99 23.49
CA ASP A 91 0.47 -8.89 23.13
C ASP A 91 0.63 -8.74 21.61
N LEU A 92 0.84 -7.49 21.17
CA LEU A 92 1.03 -7.16 19.76
C LEU A 92 2.32 -7.76 19.17
N GLN A 93 3.39 -7.91 19.95
CA GLN A 93 4.62 -8.53 19.46
C GLN A 93 4.39 -10.00 19.13
N GLN A 94 3.70 -10.72 20.01
CA GLN A 94 3.35 -12.12 19.75
C GLN A 94 2.40 -12.26 18.54
N TYR A 95 1.48 -11.32 18.39
CA TYR A 95 0.58 -11.25 17.24
C TYR A 95 1.36 -11.09 15.93
N GLU A 96 2.23 -10.10 15.83
CA GLU A 96 3.05 -9.83 14.65
C GLU A 96 3.95 -11.02 14.30
N GLN A 97 4.59 -11.66 15.28
CA GLN A 97 5.39 -12.86 15.08
C GLN A 97 4.55 -14.02 14.51
N SER A 98 3.34 -14.20 15.04
CA SER A 98 2.42 -15.25 14.59
C SER A 98 1.96 -14.99 13.15
N VAL A 99 1.60 -13.75 12.84
CA VAL A 99 1.24 -13.32 11.48
C VAL A 99 2.41 -13.57 10.54
N ALA A 100 3.62 -13.13 10.87
CA ALA A 100 4.81 -13.34 10.04
C ALA A 100 5.10 -14.83 9.81
N ALA A 101 4.94 -15.69 10.82
CA ALA A 101 5.12 -17.12 10.69
C ALA A 101 4.09 -17.75 9.73
N VAL A 102 2.83 -17.32 9.80
CA VAL A 102 1.78 -17.81 8.89
C VAL A 102 2.03 -17.30 7.46
N LEU A 103 2.38 -16.01 7.30
CA LEU A 103 2.72 -15.41 6.02
C LEU A 103 3.93 -16.10 5.36
N ALA A 104 4.91 -16.55 6.14
CA ALA A 104 6.07 -17.27 5.63
C ALA A 104 5.74 -18.71 5.18
N ALA A 105 4.72 -19.34 5.78
CA ALA A 105 4.30 -20.70 5.46
C ALA A 105 3.31 -20.77 4.28
N GLN A 106 2.57 -19.69 4.01
CA GLN A 106 1.57 -19.68 2.93
C GLN A 106 2.22 -19.57 1.55
N LEU A 107 1.60 -20.25 0.58
CA LEU A 107 2.04 -20.24 -0.82
C LEU A 107 1.60 -18.97 -1.57
N GLU A 108 0.46 -18.39 -1.20
CA GLU A 108 -0.13 -17.21 -1.83
C GLU A 108 -0.50 -16.19 -0.75
N ALA A 109 0.08 -15.00 -0.86
CA ALA A 109 -0.07 -13.88 0.08
C ALA A 109 -0.56 -12.64 -0.68
N PRO A 110 -1.88 -12.51 -0.95
CA PRO A 110 -2.41 -11.33 -1.64
C PRO A 110 -2.35 -10.08 -0.75
N GLU A 111 -2.28 -8.90 -1.36
CA GLU A 111 -2.34 -7.61 -0.66
C GLU A 111 -3.79 -7.17 -0.41
N CYS A 112 -4.01 -6.50 0.72
CA CYS A 112 -5.29 -5.94 1.11
C CYS A 112 -5.63 -4.72 0.24
N PRO A 113 -6.84 -4.63 -0.34
CA PRO A 113 -7.23 -3.47 -1.15
C PRO A 113 -7.42 -2.18 -0.33
N GLN A 114 -7.52 -2.27 1.00
CA GLN A 114 -7.75 -1.11 1.87
C GLN A 114 -6.44 -0.52 2.42
N CYS A 115 -5.53 -1.36 2.91
CA CYS A 115 -4.29 -0.92 3.56
C CYS A 115 -3.01 -1.46 2.90
N HIS A 116 -3.12 -2.21 1.80
CA HIS A 116 -1.99 -2.80 1.05
C HIS A 116 -1.10 -3.79 1.83
N GLU A 117 -1.53 -4.24 3.00
CA GLU A 117 -0.81 -5.28 3.74
C GLU A 117 -1.12 -6.69 3.26
N LEU A 118 -0.19 -7.61 3.51
CA LEU A 118 -0.35 -9.01 3.15
C LEU A 118 -1.46 -9.66 3.99
N LEU A 119 -2.38 -10.33 3.28
CA LEU A 119 -3.49 -11.03 3.89
C LEU A 119 -3.06 -12.44 4.34
N VAL A 120 -3.67 -12.89 5.43
CA VAL A 120 -3.50 -14.24 5.99
C VAL A 120 -4.63 -15.13 5.50
N LEU A 121 -4.29 -16.32 4.97
CA LEU A 121 -5.28 -17.34 4.63
C LEU A 121 -5.95 -17.88 5.90
N ALA A 122 -7.23 -17.54 6.10
CA ALA A 122 -8.02 -18.00 7.25
C ALA A 122 -8.71 -19.36 7.00
N GLY A 123 -8.96 -19.71 5.73
CA GLY A 123 -9.56 -21.01 5.39
C GLY A 123 -10.05 -21.10 3.95
N SER A 124 -10.71 -22.23 3.65
CA SER A 124 -11.38 -22.46 2.37
C SER A 124 -12.85 -22.79 2.60
N GLN A 125 -13.72 -22.08 1.89
CA GLN A 125 -15.18 -22.24 1.93
C GLN A 125 -15.66 -22.96 0.67
N PRO A 126 -16.16 -24.20 0.76
CA PRO A 126 -16.80 -24.87 -0.36
C PRO A 126 -18.18 -24.28 -0.63
N VAL A 127 -18.46 -23.91 -1.88
CA VAL A 127 -19.75 -23.40 -2.34
C VAL A 127 -20.46 -24.48 -3.15
N ALA A 128 -21.40 -25.16 -2.52
CA ALA A 128 -22.20 -26.22 -3.16
C ALA A 128 -23.46 -25.66 -3.85
N GLN A 129 -24.02 -24.56 -3.34
CA GLN A 129 -25.24 -23.93 -3.85
C GLN A 129 -24.87 -22.56 -4.41
N PHE A 130 -24.85 -22.47 -5.74
CA PHE A 130 -24.55 -21.25 -6.47
C PHE A 130 -25.49 -21.15 -7.66
N GLU A 131 -26.10 -19.98 -7.85
CA GLU A 131 -26.91 -19.68 -9.03
C GLU A 131 -26.03 -18.99 -10.06
N PRO A 132 -25.61 -19.69 -11.14
CA PRO A 132 -24.65 -19.13 -12.06
C PRO A 132 -25.31 -18.16 -13.03
N ALA A 133 -24.76 -16.95 -13.12
CA ALA A 133 -25.18 -15.96 -14.12
C ALA A 133 -24.66 -16.34 -15.52
N ALA A 134 -25.57 -16.37 -16.50
CA ALA A 134 -25.19 -16.46 -17.91
C ALA A 134 -24.75 -15.09 -18.41
N SER A 135 -23.63 -15.04 -19.14
CA SER A 135 -23.21 -13.81 -19.83
C SER A 135 -23.90 -13.70 -21.17
N GLU A 136 -24.47 -12.53 -21.49
CA GLU A 136 -25.09 -12.25 -22.80
C GLU A 136 -24.09 -12.43 -23.96
N ALA A 137 -22.80 -12.18 -23.72
CA ALA A 137 -21.77 -12.29 -24.74
C ALA A 137 -21.42 -13.75 -25.13
N LEU A 138 -21.61 -14.69 -24.20
CA LEU A 138 -21.17 -16.09 -24.35
C LEU A 138 -22.31 -17.11 -24.25
N ASP A 139 -23.53 -16.67 -23.90
CA ASP A 139 -24.75 -17.46 -23.71
C ASP A 139 -24.54 -18.71 -22.82
N ARG A 140 -23.62 -18.60 -21.86
CA ARG A 140 -23.28 -19.68 -20.94
C ARG A 140 -22.69 -19.12 -19.64
N PRO A 141 -22.77 -19.87 -18.53
CA PRO A 141 -22.17 -19.47 -17.26
C PRO A 141 -20.65 -19.72 -17.22
N MET A 142 -19.91 -18.81 -16.59
CA MET A 142 -18.44 -18.89 -16.47
C MET A 142 -17.97 -19.70 -15.26
N LEU A 143 -18.80 -19.76 -14.22
CA LEU A 143 -18.54 -20.51 -13.00
C LEU A 143 -19.76 -21.39 -12.71
N LYS A 144 -19.53 -22.64 -12.31
CA LYS A 144 -20.59 -23.59 -11.95
C LYS A 144 -20.24 -24.21 -10.62
N ALA A 145 -21.22 -24.39 -9.75
CA ALA A 145 -21.03 -25.18 -8.54
C ALA A 145 -20.78 -26.66 -8.88
N PRO A 146 -20.03 -27.39 -8.04
CA PRO A 146 -19.35 -26.91 -6.84
C PRO A 146 -17.98 -26.25 -7.16
N PHE A 147 -17.62 -25.20 -6.41
CA PHE A 147 -16.29 -24.59 -6.41
C PHE A 147 -15.91 -24.16 -4.98
N SER A 148 -14.65 -23.87 -4.74
CA SER A 148 -14.11 -23.46 -3.45
C SER A 148 -13.59 -22.02 -3.49
N LEU A 149 -13.81 -21.28 -2.40
CA LEU A 149 -13.28 -19.93 -2.19
C LEU A 149 -12.27 -19.94 -1.05
N ASN A 150 -11.10 -19.33 -1.27
CA ASN A 150 -10.13 -19.07 -0.23
C ASN A 150 -10.48 -17.75 0.46
N LEU A 151 -10.61 -17.80 1.79
CA LEU A 151 -10.89 -16.67 2.66
C LEU A 151 -9.59 -16.13 3.23
N TYR A 152 -9.35 -14.85 2.99
CA TYR A 152 -8.18 -14.12 3.44
C TYR A 152 -8.62 -12.98 4.37
N VAL A 153 -7.86 -12.77 5.45
CA VAL A 153 -8.14 -11.74 6.45
C VAL A 153 -6.91 -10.86 6.61
N CYS A 154 -7.10 -9.54 6.59
CA CYS A 154 -6.03 -8.59 6.85
C CYS A 154 -5.72 -8.52 8.34
N PRO A 155 -4.45 -8.66 8.76
CA PRO A 155 -4.08 -8.58 10.17
C PRO A 155 -4.28 -7.18 10.77
N SER A 156 -4.11 -6.09 10.01
CA SER A 156 -4.19 -4.74 10.60
C SER A 156 -5.56 -4.06 10.48
N CYS A 157 -6.27 -4.24 9.37
CA CYS A 157 -7.58 -3.60 9.14
C CYS A 157 -8.77 -4.56 9.23
N PHE A 158 -8.53 -5.86 9.46
CA PHE A 158 -9.54 -6.91 9.53
C PHE A 158 -10.47 -7.03 8.31
N HIS A 159 -10.08 -6.45 7.17
CA HIS A 159 -10.80 -6.62 5.92
C HIS A 159 -10.74 -8.07 5.46
N VAL A 160 -11.90 -8.61 5.04
CA VAL A 160 -12.04 -9.97 4.55
C VAL A 160 -12.13 -9.95 3.04
N GLN A 161 -11.22 -10.67 2.38
CA GLN A 161 -11.23 -10.87 0.95
C GLN A 161 -11.42 -12.35 0.62
N GLN A 162 -12.16 -12.61 -0.46
CA GLN A 162 -12.36 -13.96 -0.99
C GLN A 162 -11.73 -14.05 -2.37
N SER A 163 -11.07 -15.17 -2.65
CA SER A 163 -10.60 -15.50 -4.00
C SER A 163 -10.99 -16.92 -4.38
N LEU A 164 -11.10 -17.22 -5.67
CA LEU A 164 -11.33 -18.59 -6.14
C LEU A 164 -10.14 -19.47 -5.76
N ALA A 165 -10.41 -20.72 -5.37
CA ALA A 165 -9.36 -21.73 -5.21
C ALA A 165 -8.63 -21.96 -6.54
N GLN A 166 -7.36 -22.35 -6.46
CA GLN A 166 -6.49 -22.41 -7.64
C GLN A 166 -7.02 -23.34 -8.73
N GLU A 167 -7.60 -24.47 -8.36
CA GLU A 167 -8.23 -25.43 -9.29
C GLU A 167 -9.44 -24.83 -10.02
N ASP A 168 -10.24 -24.03 -9.32
CA ASP A 168 -11.43 -23.38 -9.87
C ASP A 168 -11.07 -22.17 -10.74
N ARG A 169 -9.96 -21.49 -10.48
CA ARG A 169 -9.40 -20.46 -11.38
C ARG A 169 -9.11 -21.05 -12.76
N ILE A 170 -8.54 -22.24 -12.84
CA ILE A 170 -8.26 -22.93 -14.12
C ILE A 170 -9.57 -23.23 -14.86
N SER A 171 -10.58 -23.73 -14.14
CA SER A 171 -11.90 -24.00 -14.72
C SER A 171 -12.55 -22.72 -15.24
N PHE A 172 -12.46 -21.62 -14.48
CA PHE A 172 -12.97 -20.32 -14.88
C PHE A 172 -12.28 -19.79 -16.15
N VAL A 173 -10.94 -19.83 -16.20
CA VAL A 173 -10.18 -19.43 -17.40
C VAL A 173 -10.52 -20.31 -18.60
N ARG A 174 -10.64 -21.62 -18.42
CA ARG A 174 -11.05 -22.55 -19.50
C ARG A 174 -12.44 -22.21 -20.04
N ASN A 175 -13.38 -21.89 -19.16
CA ASN A 175 -14.75 -21.52 -19.54
C ASN A 175 -14.80 -20.18 -20.28
N LEU A 176 -13.82 -19.30 -20.11
CA LEU A 176 -13.70 -18.06 -20.88
C LEU A 176 -12.95 -18.24 -22.20
N SER A 177 -11.89 -19.06 -22.21
CA SER A 177 -11.01 -19.21 -23.38
C SER A 177 -11.57 -20.12 -24.47
N THR A 178 -12.46 -21.05 -24.12
CA THR A 178 -13.15 -21.91 -25.11
C THR A 178 -14.30 -21.16 -25.79
N GLY A 179 -14.04 -20.02 -26.43
CA GLY A 179 -15.00 -19.37 -27.31
C GLY A 179 -15.31 -20.26 -28.50
N LYS A 180 -16.61 -20.56 -28.72
CA LYS A 180 -17.23 -21.35 -29.81
C LYS A 180 -16.32 -22.29 -30.61
#